data_AF-A0A552EPH3-F1
#
_entry.id   AF-A0A552EPH3-F1
#
_cell.length_a   1.000
_cell.length_b   1.000
_cell.length_c   1.000
_cell.angle_alpha   90.00
_cell.angle_beta   90.00
_cell.angle_gamma   90.00
#
_symmetry.space_group_name_H-M   'P 1'
#
loop_
_entity.id
_entity.type
_entity.pdbx_description
1 polymer ?
#
loop_
_entity_poly.entity_id
_entity_poly.type
_entity_poly.pdbx_seq_one_letter_code
_entity_poly.pdbx_strand_id
1 'polypeptide(L)'
;MKSLIRWTATLGLVGTTMLTSLLGSYSKALALPEEQIVKTLQSVPVFAIADDQGVPLIAVEKEQKFTGVFISKQDAQNFFERLKKENPEVASKVKVQAVSLAQVYKMQTSQTDQNRLIIDFVPKESEVESAKKLLSERGQPYQGGVPLFVPKAGKESNFLVVNRNNQDFIPFFFEKAAALQMAEQYKKANPAEAATVKIDVIPLESVIATLQQSNDEALTKILLYPSQETIDFIRANSNQNAPNQAPAKP
;
A
#
# COMPACT_ATOMS: atom_id res chain seq x y z
N MET A 1 -15.77 69.25 16.58
CA MET A 1 -16.46 70.34 15.87
C MET A 1 -17.24 69.74 14.70
N LYS A 2 -18.56 70.00 14.65
CA LYS A 2 -19.43 70.25 13.47
C LYS A 2 -19.22 69.34 12.23
N SER A 3 -20.05 68.30 12.01
CA SER A 3 -21.36 68.30 11.31
C SER A 3 -21.30 68.73 9.82
N LEU A 4 -21.91 67.95 8.90
CA LEU A 4 -23.13 68.31 8.12
C LEU A 4 -23.34 67.46 6.84
N ILE A 5 -24.56 66.88 6.72
CA ILE A 5 -25.50 66.80 5.55
C ILE A 5 -25.07 65.93 4.33
N ARG A 6 -25.71 64.79 3.96
CA ARG A 6 -27.08 64.43 3.47
C ARG A 6 -27.45 64.84 2.01
N TRP A 7 -27.89 63.82 1.25
CA TRP A 7 -28.80 63.79 0.06
C TRP A 7 -28.16 64.03 -1.32
N THR A 8 -28.36 63.19 -2.36
CA THR A 8 -29.65 62.80 -2.98
C THR A 8 -29.55 61.51 -3.81
N ALA A 9 -30.72 60.93 -4.09
CA ALA A 9 -30.98 59.72 -4.85
C ALA A 9 -30.95 59.92 -6.37
N THR A 10 -30.54 58.88 -7.10
CA THR A 10 -31.06 58.60 -8.44
C THR A 10 -31.28 57.10 -8.61
N LEU A 11 -32.55 56.76 -8.83
CA LEU A 11 -33.06 55.47 -9.30
C LEU A 11 -32.53 55.19 -10.70
N GLY A 12 -31.93 54.01 -10.89
CA GLY A 12 -31.64 53.43 -12.20
C GLY A 12 -32.05 51.96 -12.17
N LEU A 13 -33.24 51.66 -12.67
CA LEU A 13 -33.69 50.32 -13.04
C LEU A 13 -32.82 49.82 -14.20
N VAL A 14 -32.46 48.53 -14.15
CA VAL A 14 -32.39 47.55 -15.26
C VAL A 14 -31.30 46.51 -14.94
N GLY A 15 -31.67 45.23 -14.96
CA GLY A 15 -30.70 44.15 -15.15
C GLY A 15 -30.86 42.98 -14.19
N THR A 16 -31.75 42.06 -14.54
CA THR A 16 -31.73 40.68 -14.06
C THR A 16 -30.38 40.01 -14.31
N THR A 17 -29.66 39.64 -13.26
CA THR A 17 -28.76 38.48 -13.26
C THR A 17 -28.79 37.82 -11.90
N MET A 18 -29.17 36.55 -11.87
CA MET A 18 -29.14 35.68 -10.70
C MET A 18 -27.74 35.69 -10.06
N LEU A 19 -27.62 36.24 -8.86
CA LEU A 19 -26.47 36.05 -7.98
C LEU A 19 -26.80 34.91 -7.00
N THR A 20 -26.87 33.69 -7.53
CA THR A 20 -27.11 32.47 -6.75
C THR A 20 -26.16 31.38 -7.20
N SER A 21 -24.86 31.54 -6.89
CA SER A 21 -23.85 30.46 -6.70
C SER A 21 -22.42 31.01 -6.76
N LEU A 22 -22.00 31.74 -5.73
CA LEU A 22 -20.58 31.89 -5.39
C LEU A 22 -20.32 31.31 -4.00
N LEU A 23 -20.87 30.13 -3.75
CA LEU A 23 -20.21 29.15 -2.91
C LEU A 23 -19.67 28.13 -3.90
N GLY A 24 -18.51 28.45 -4.48
CA GLY A 24 -17.72 27.47 -5.21
C GLY A 24 -17.61 26.26 -4.30
N SER A 25 -18.26 25.18 -4.69
CA SER A 25 -18.08 23.89 -4.07
C SER A 25 -16.58 23.62 -4.14
N TYR A 26 -15.90 23.77 -3.02
CA TYR A 26 -14.67 23.06 -2.77
C TYR A 26 -15.08 21.60 -2.80
N SER A 27 -15.08 21.02 -4.00
CA SER A 27 -15.04 19.57 -4.15
C SER A 27 -13.78 19.17 -3.41
N LYS A 28 -13.92 18.81 -2.12
CA LYS A 28 -12.91 18.02 -1.42
C LYS A 28 -12.58 16.92 -2.42
N ALA A 29 -11.34 16.90 -2.91
CA ALA A 29 -10.89 15.83 -3.77
C ALA A 29 -11.27 14.53 -3.07
N LEU A 30 -12.27 13.84 -3.61
CA LEU A 30 -12.82 12.65 -2.99
C LEU A 30 -11.74 11.59 -3.17
N ALA A 31 -11.11 11.17 -2.07
CA ALA A 31 -10.16 10.06 -2.10
C ALA A 31 -10.71 8.87 -2.90
N LEU A 32 -9.81 8.00 -3.39
CA LEU A 32 -10.24 6.81 -4.11
C LEU A 32 -11.37 6.07 -3.35
N PRO A 33 -12.39 5.56 -4.06
CA PRO A 33 -13.41 4.72 -3.45
C PRO A 33 -12.76 3.57 -2.68
N GLU A 34 -13.32 3.23 -1.52
CA GLU A 34 -12.76 2.18 -0.64
C GLU A 34 -12.59 0.87 -1.40
N GLU A 35 -13.52 0.54 -2.30
CA GLU A 35 -13.48 -0.65 -3.14
C GLU A 35 -12.22 -0.71 -4.00
N GLN A 36 -11.75 0.44 -4.50
CA GLN A 36 -10.55 0.53 -5.32
C GLN A 36 -9.28 0.33 -4.48
N ILE A 37 -9.24 0.90 -3.26
CA ILE A 37 -8.13 0.69 -2.32
C ILE A 37 -8.04 -0.80 -1.95
N VAL A 38 -9.18 -1.39 -1.59
CA VAL A 38 -9.32 -2.82 -1.28
C VAL A 38 -8.85 -3.67 -2.45
N LYS A 39 -9.22 -3.32 -3.69
CA LYS A 39 -8.78 -4.04 -4.90
C LYS A 39 -7.28 -4.02 -5.10
N THR A 40 -6.61 -2.90 -4.81
CA THR A 40 -5.15 -2.79 -4.89
C THR A 40 -4.45 -3.63 -3.82
N LEU A 41 -5.01 -3.68 -2.60
CA LEU A 41 -4.40 -4.35 -1.45
C LEU A 41 -4.73 -5.85 -1.35
N GLN A 42 -5.84 -6.31 -1.93
CA GLN A 42 -6.32 -7.70 -1.75
C GLN A 42 -5.39 -8.77 -2.35
N SER A 43 -4.60 -8.42 -3.37
CA SER A 43 -3.78 -9.39 -4.13
C SER A 43 -2.53 -9.84 -3.39
N VAL A 44 -2.20 -9.20 -2.28
CA VAL A 44 -0.98 -9.48 -1.51
C VAL A 44 -1.35 -10.02 -0.14
N PRO A 45 -1.12 -11.32 0.11
CA PRO A 45 -1.18 -11.84 1.45
C PRO A 45 0.05 -11.38 2.25
N VAL A 46 -0.19 -11.11 3.52
CA VAL A 46 0.77 -10.85 4.59
C VAL A 46 0.47 -11.80 5.73
N PHE A 47 1.38 -11.89 6.70
CA PHE A 47 1.33 -12.93 7.72
C PHE A 47 1.19 -12.31 9.10
N ALA A 48 0.21 -12.77 9.87
CA ALA A 48 -0.01 -12.34 11.25
C ALA A 48 0.01 -13.56 12.19
N ILE A 49 0.34 -13.32 13.45
CA ILE A 49 0.14 -14.34 14.50
C ILE A 49 -1.26 -14.12 15.06
N ALA A 50 -2.16 -15.07 14.89
CA ALA A 50 -3.57 -14.92 15.26
C ALA A 50 -4.16 -16.23 15.77
N ASP A 51 -5.21 -16.13 16.59
CA ASP A 51 -5.99 -17.28 17.07
C ASP A 51 -6.86 -17.90 15.97
N ASP A 52 -7.53 -19.02 16.25
CA ASP A 52 -8.37 -19.71 15.25
C ASP A 52 -9.54 -18.87 14.71
N GLN A 53 -9.91 -17.78 15.39
CA GLN A 53 -10.94 -16.83 14.94
C GLN A 53 -10.35 -15.69 14.09
N GLY A 54 -9.03 -15.67 13.90
CA GLY A 54 -8.31 -14.64 13.16
C GLY A 54 -8.04 -13.38 13.99
N VAL A 55 -8.25 -13.41 15.31
CA VAL A 55 -7.92 -12.29 16.19
C VAL A 55 -6.40 -12.24 16.35
N PRO A 56 -5.75 -11.11 16.00
CA PRO A 56 -4.30 -11.03 16.03
C PRO A 56 -3.76 -11.00 17.47
N LEU A 57 -2.53 -11.48 17.63
CA LEU A 57 -1.76 -11.32 18.86
C LEU A 57 -1.47 -9.84 19.07
N ILE A 58 -1.91 -9.31 20.22
CA ILE A 58 -1.75 -7.90 20.60
C ILE A 58 -0.69 -7.80 21.68
N ALA A 59 0.34 -6.98 21.42
CA ALA A 59 1.28 -6.51 22.43
C ALA A 59 0.79 -5.17 23.00
N VAL A 60 1.03 -4.94 24.29
CA VAL A 60 0.73 -3.66 24.95
C VAL A 60 2.03 -3.07 25.47
N GLU A 61 2.40 -1.90 24.98
CA GLU A 61 3.56 -1.14 25.46
C GLU A 61 3.15 0.30 25.72
N LYS A 62 3.41 0.83 26.93
CA LYS A 62 3.11 2.23 27.31
C LYS A 62 1.68 2.66 26.93
N GLU A 63 0.70 1.82 27.27
CA GLU A 63 -0.74 2.01 26.97
C GLU A 63 -1.12 1.93 25.48
N GLN A 64 -0.15 1.77 24.58
CA GLN A 64 -0.39 1.56 23.16
C GLN A 64 -0.50 0.07 22.85
N LYS A 65 -1.46 -0.28 21.98
CA LYS A 65 -1.68 -1.65 21.51
C LYS A 65 -1.05 -1.81 20.14
N PHE A 66 -0.26 -2.86 19.95
CA PHE A 66 0.41 -3.16 18.69
C PHE A 66 0.07 -4.56 18.22
N THR A 67 0.02 -4.76 16.91
CA THR A 67 0.11 -6.10 16.34
C THR A 67 1.06 -6.11 15.15
N GLY A 68 1.89 -7.14 15.08
CA GLY A 68 2.87 -7.33 14.02
C GLY A 68 2.25 -8.01 12.79
N VAL A 69 2.42 -7.40 11.63
CA VAL A 69 2.03 -7.93 10.33
C VAL A 69 3.28 -8.08 9.46
N PHE A 70 3.70 -9.32 9.25
CA PHE A 70 4.94 -9.66 8.57
C PHE A 70 4.73 -9.75 7.05
N ILE A 71 5.65 -9.15 6.30
CA ILE A 71 5.69 -9.28 4.83
C ILE A 71 6.19 -10.67 4.42
N SER A 72 7.07 -11.30 5.23
CA SER A 72 7.59 -12.65 5.00
C SER A 72 6.91 -13.67 5.90
N LYS A 73 6.54 -14.82 5.31
CA LYS A 73 5.99 -15.95 6.07
C LYS A 73 7.05 -16.58 6.95
N GLN A 74 8.28 -16.71 6.45
CA GLN A 74 9.42 -17.22 7.18
C GLN A 74 9.69 -16.36 8.43
N ASP A 75 9.64 -15.04 8.31
CA ASP A 75 9.85 -14.15 9.46
C ASP A 75 8.74 -14.28 10.50
N ALA A 76 7.47 -14.40 10.07
CA ALA A 76 6.36 -14.70 10.97
C ALA A 76 6.54 -16.05 11.68
N GLN A 77 6.98 -17.09 10.96
CA GLN A 77 7.25 -18.41 11.54
C GLN A 77 8.41 -18.33 12.54
N ASN A 78 9.50 -17.64 12.20
CA ASN A 78 10.64 -17.45 13.09
C ASN A 78 10.23 -16.73 14.38
N PHE A 79 9.38 -15.71 14.26
CA PHE A 79 8.80 -15.04 15.42
C PHE A 79 7.94 -16.00 16.25
N PHE A 80 7.08 -16.80 15.62
CA PHE A 80 6.24 -17.77 16.30
C PHE A 80 7.05 -18.87 17.03
N GLU A 81 8.16 -19.34 16.43
CA GLU A 81 9.05 -20.30 17.09
C GLU A 81 9.79 -19.71 18.28
N ARG A 82 10.11 -18.40 18.27
CA ARG A 82 10.60 -17.70 19.48
C ARG A 82 9.50 -17.59 20.53
N LEU A 83 8.29 -17.21 20.12
CA LEU A 83 7.13 -17.11 21.01
C LEU A 83 6.84 -18.44 21.72
N LYS A 84 6.96 -19.58 21.03
CA LYS A 84 6.83 -20.92 21.65
C LYS A 84 7.83 -21.17 22.77
N LYS A 85 9.04 -20.62 22.68
CA LYS A 85 10.09 -20.79 23.70
C LYS A 85 9.92 -19.82 24.86
N GLU A 86 9.57 -18.57 24.54
CA GLU A 86 9.51 -17.47 25.50
C GLU A 86 8.16 -17.44 26.26
N ASN A 87 7.06 -17.77 25.58
CA ASN A 87 5.72 -17.80 26.15
C ASN A 87 4.87 -18.94 25.56
N PRO A 88 5.11 -20.20 26.01
CA PRO A 88 4.42 -21.38 25.49
C PRO A 88 2.89 -21.33 25.66
N GLU A 89 2.40 -20.73 26.75
CA GLU A 89 0.97 -20.64 27.03
C GLU A 89 0.26 -19.78 25.97
N VAL A 90 0.82 -18.62 25.63
CA VAL A 90 0.29 -17.76 24.56
C VAL A 90 0.45 -18.45 23.20
N ALA A 91 1.62 -19.04 22.93
CA ALA A 91 1.88 -19.73 21.66
C ALA A 91 0.90 -20.88 21.39
N SER A 92 0.38 -21.55 22.43
CA SER A 92 -0.60 -22.63 22.29
C SER A 92 -1.96 -22.19 21.75
N LYS A 93 -2.27 -20.88 21.78
CA LYS A 93 -3.58 -20.31 21.43
C LYS A 93 -3.57 -19.59 20.08
N VAL A 94 -2.41 -19.47 19.44
CA VAL A 94 -2.22 -18.69 18.20
C VAL A 94 -1.39 -19.47 17.18
N LYS A 95 -1.49 -19.05 15.92
CA LYS A 95 -0.72 -19.63 14.80
C LYS A 95 -0.38 -18.55 13.78
N VAL A 96 0.59 -18.85 12.91
CA VAL A 96 0.85 -18.01 11.73
C VAL A 96 -0.31 -18.16 10.76
N GLN A 97 -0.91 -17.04 10.37
CA GLN A 97 -2.01 -16.99 9.40
C GLN A 97 -1.70 -16.01 8.29
N ALA A 98 -2.09 -16.38 7.07
CA ALA A 98 -2.07 -15.46 5.95
C ALA A 98 -3.38 -14.66 5.92
N VAL A 99 -3.26 -13.35 5.83
CA VAL A 99 -4.36 -12.39 5.66
C VAL A 99 -4.03 -11.45 4.51
N SER A 100 -5.02 -10.92 3.81
CA SER A 100 -4.75 -9.92 2.76
C SER A 100 -4.40 -8.56 3.37
N LEU A 101 -3.57 -7.76 2.68
CA LEU A 101 -3.36 -6.36 3.07
C LEU A 101 -4.67 -5.57 3.11
N ALA A 102 -5.66 -5.93 2.28
CA ALA A 102 -6.98 -5.32 2.32
C ALA A 102 -7.72 -5.57 3.65
N GLN A 103 -7.61 -6.78 4.23
CA GLN A 103 -8.18 -7.06 5.55
C GLN A 103 -7.48 -6.26 6.65
N VAL A 104 -6.15 -6.14 6.58
CA VAL A 104 -5.37 -5.33 7.52
C VAL A 104 -5.77 -3.85 7.43
N TYR A 105 -5.91 -3.33 6.21
CA TYR A 105 -6.41 -1.98 5.94
C TYR A 105 -7.81 -1.74 6.53
N LYS A 106 -8.76 -2.67 6.32
CA LYS A 106 -10.11 -2.56 6.87
C LYS A 106 -10.10 -2.58 8.39
N MET A 107 -9.29 -3.48 8.97
CA MET A 107 -9.10 -3.55 10.42
C MET A 107 -8.52 -2.25 10.98
N GLN A 108 -7.62 -1.55 10.26
CA GLN A 108 -7.04 -0.28 10.69
C GLN A 108 -8.05 0.88 10.58
N THR A 109 -8.83 0.91 9.50
CA THR A 109 -9.79 2.00 9.21
C THR A 109 -11.09 1.89 10.00
N SER A 110 -11.47 0.70 10.47
CA SER A 110 -12.65 0.50 11.32
C SER A 110 -12.46 0.91 12.78
N GLN A 111 -11.25 1.34 13.19
CA GLN A 111 -10.94 1.63 14.59
C GLN A 111 -11.31 3.05 14.99
N THR A 112 -11.80 3.21 16.21
CA THR A 112 -12.04 4.52 16.83
C THR A 112 -10.79 5.02 17.57
N ASP A 113 -10.68 6.34 17.75
CA ASP A 113 -9.46 6.96 18.29
C ASP A 113 -9.12 6.56 19.74
N GLN A 114 -10.11 6.16 20.55
CA GLN A 114 -9.92 5.97 21.99
C GLN A 114 -9.20 4.67 22.41
N ASN A 115 -8.80 3.80 21.48
CA ASN A 115 -8.03 2.58 21.78
C ASN A 115 -7.45 1.94 20.50
N ARG A 116 -6.84 2.76 19.63
CA ARG A 116 -6.35 2.33 18.32
C ARG A 116 -5.24 1.27 18.46
N LEU A 117 -5.48 0.11 17.88
CA LEU A 117 -4.48 -0.92 17.61
C LEU A 117 -3.59 -0.46 16.46
N ILE A 118 -2.33 -0.22 16.78
CA ILE A 118 -1.28 0.12 15.83
C ILE A 118 -0.87 -1.15 15.08
N ILE A 119 -0.94 -1.08 13.76
CA ILE A 119 -0.44 -2.16 12.89
C ILE A 119 1.02 -1.86 12.60
N ASP A 120 1.90 -2.74 13.05
CA ASP A 120 3.33 -2.66 12.77
C ASP A 120 3.67 -3.59 11.61
N PHE A 121 3.93 -3.02 10.43
CA PHE A 121 4.33 -3.79 9.27
C PHE A 121 5.81 -4.17 9.40
N VAL A 122 6.08 -5.46 9.52
CA VAL A 122 7.44 -5.98 9.69
C VAL A 122 8.02 -6.32 8.31
N PRO A 123 8.98 -5.53 7.79
CA PRO A 123 9.61 -5.80 6.51
C PRO A 123 10.56 -7.00 6.59
N LYS A 124 10.91 -7.53 5.42
CA LYS A 124 12.03 -8.46 5.28
C LYS A 124 13.34 -7.69 5.40
N GLU A 125 14.19 -8.04 6.36
CA GLU A 125 15.41 -7.28 6.68
C GLU A 125 16.36 -7.14 5.48
N SER A 126 16.46 -8.18 4.64
CA SER A 126 17.30 -8.14 3.42
C SER A 126 16.86 -7.06 2.42
N GLU A 127 15.55 -6.76 2.38
CA GLU A 127 15.00 -5.73 1.49
C GLU A 127 15.19 -4.34 2.09
N VAL A 128 15.13 -4.21 3.42
CA VAL A 128 15.51 -2.98 4.13
C VAL A 128 16.97 -2.61 3.85
N GLU A 129 17.89 -3.56 3.97
CA GLU A 129 19.31 -3.34 3.66
C GLU A 129 19.52 -3.00 2.17
N SER A 130 18.77 -3.65 1.28
CA SER A 130 18.78 -3.34 -0.15
C SER A 130 18.29 -1.92 -0.46
N ALA A 131 17.27 -1.44 0.25
CA ALA A 131 16.74 -0.09 0.15
C ALA A 131 17.72 0.95 0.70
N LYS A 132 18.29 0.71 1.90
CA LYS A 132 19.33 1.56 2.51
C LYS A 132 20.51 1.76 1.56
N LYS A 133 21.02 0.67 0.96
CA LYS A 133 22.12 0.74 0.00
C LYS A 133 21.77 1.57 -1.24
N LEU A 134 20.59 1.36 -1.81
CA LEU A 134 20.16 2.07 -3.02
C LEU A 134 19.98 3.58 -2.77
N LEU A 135 19.44 3.95 -1.62
CA LEU A 135 19.23 5.35 -1.25
C LEU A 135 20.54 6.05 -0.87
N SER A 136 21.45 5.36 -0.17
CA SER A 136 22.74 5.93 0.23
C SER A 136 23.65 6.24 -0.96
N GLU A 137 23.60 5.44 -2.03
CA GLU A 137 24.25 5.72 -3.32
C GLU A 137 23.78 7.06 -3.94
N ARG A 138 22.62 7.57 -3.51
CA ARG A 138 22.03 8.84 -3.97
C ARG A 138 22.04 9.93 -2.88
N GLY A 139 22.72 9.70 -1.76
CA GLY A 139 22.78 10.64 -0.64
C GLY A 139 21.44 10.80 0.11
N GLN A 140 20.52 9.83 -0.03
CA GLN A 140 19.20 9.87 0.62
C GLN A 140 19.16 8.89 1.81
N PRO A 141 18.57 9.27 2.95
CA PRO A 141 18.38 8.35 4.07
C PRO A 141 17.17 7.44 3.84
N TYR A 142 17.23 6.22 4.38
CA TYR A 142 16.07 5.35 4.47
C TYR A 142 15.11 5.86 5.56
N GLN A 143 13.83 6.01 5.23
CA GLN A 143 12.83 6.60 6.13
C GLN A 143 12.10 5.58 7.03
N GLY A 144 12.41 4.29 6.90
CA GLY A 144 11.71 3.22 7.63
C GLY A 144 10.51 2.66 6.87
N GLY A 145 9.77 1.76 7.53
CA GLY A 145 8.61 1.06 6.98
C GLY A 145 8.99 -0.11 6.08
N VAL A 146 8.04 -0.56 5.27
CA VAL A 146 8.24 -1.63 4.29
C VAL A 146 8.67 -1.06 2.94
N PRO A 147 9.87 -1.38 2.44
CA PRO A 147 10.33 -0.82 1.17
C PRO A 147 9.62 -1.49 -0.01
N LEU A 148 9.06 -0.66 -0.89
CA LEU A 148 8.63 -1.05 -2.23
C LEU A 148 9.60 -0.47 -3.26
N PHE A 149 10.06 -1.31 -4.18
CA PHE A 149 10.95 -0.93 -5.26
C PHE A 149 10.14 -0.64 -6.51
N VAL A 150 10.36 0.53 -7.12
CA VAL A 150 9.55 1.01 -8.25
C VAL A 150 10.45 1.44 -9.41
N PRO A 151 10.54 0.64 -10.49
CA PRO A 151 11.30 1.01 -11.69
C PRO A 151 10.73 2.23 -12.41
N LYS A 152 11.62 3.11 -12.88
CA LYS A 152 11.30 4.33 -13.62
C LYS A 152 12.30 4.55 -14.77
N ALA A 153 11.87 5.23 -15.82
CA ALA A 153 12.72 5.57 -16.97
C ALA A 153 12.26 6.87 -17.66
N GLY A 154 13.01 7.29 -18.67
CA GLY A 154 12.78 8.50 -19.43
C GLY A 154 13.28 9.75 -18.72
N LYS A 155 13.33 10.86 -19.46
CA LYS A 155 13.81 12.16 -18.95
C LYS A 155 12.96 12.67 -17.78
N GLU A 156 11.66 12.46 -17.87
CA GLU A 156 10.69 12.82 -16.83
C GLU A 156 10.63 11.80 -15.68
N SER A 157 11.46 10.74 -15.72
CA SER A 157 11.51 9.70 -14.70
C SER A 157 10.13 9.07 -14.47
N ASN A 158 9.42 8.73 -15.54
CA ASN A 158 8.10 8.11 -15.49
C ASN A 158 8.19 6.68 -14.93
N PHE A 159 7.12 6.23 -14.27
CA PHE A 159 7.01 4.84 -13.85
C PHE A 159 7.03 3.89 -15.06
N LEU A 160 7.74 2.78 -14.93
CA LEU A 160 7.58 1.70 -15.91
C LEU A 160 6.22 1.04 -15.73
N VAL A 161 5.59 0.70 -16.85
CA VAL A 161 4.27 0.06 -16.88
C VAL A 161 4.37 -1.35 -17.45
N VAL A 162 3.52 -2.25 -16.97
CA VAL A 162 3.29 -3.57 -17.58
C VAL A 162 1.89 -3.60 -18.16
N ASN A 163 1.76 -4.08 -19.40
CA ASN A 163 0.46 -4.31 -20.01
C ASN A 163 0.02 -5.75 -19.76
N ARG A 164 -1.19 -5.94 -19.21
CA ARG A 164 -1.84 -7.25 -19.05
C ARG A 164 -3.29 -7.13 -19.46
N ASN A 165 -3.74 -7.99 -20.37
CA ASN A 165 -5.13 -7.99 -20.87
C ASN A 165 -5.59 -6.60 -21.34
N ASN A 166 -4.77 -5.90 -22.12
CA ASN A 166 -5.02 -4.53 -22.59
C ASN A 166 -5.15 -3.46 -21.49
N GLN A 167 -4.70 -3.74 -20.27
CA GLN A 167 -4.68 -2.79 -19.17
C GLN A 167 -3.25 -2.55 -18.68
N ASP A 168 -2.90 -1.28 -18.49
CA ASP A 168 -1.61 -0.87 -17.96
C ASP A 168 -1.61 -0.87 -16.43
N PHE A 169 -0.56 -1.45 -15.85
CA PHE A 169 -0.32 -1.49 -14.42
C PHE A 169 1.06 -0.93 -14.09
N ILE A 170 1.17 -0.27 -12.95
CA ILE A 170 2.42 0.25 -12.39
C ILE A 170 2.85 -0.70 -11.25
N PRO A 171 3.84 -1.57 -11.46
CA PRO A 171 4.22 -2.55 -10.46
C PRO A 171 5.10 -1.95 -9.37
N PHE A 172 4.73 -2.21 -8.11
CA PHE A 172 5.47 -1.86 -6.91
C PHE A 172 5.92 -3.16 -6.25
N PHE A 173 7.22 -3.41 -6.20
CA PHE A 173 7.76 -4.72 -5.83
C PHE A 173 8.18 -4.76 -4.37
N PHE A 174 7.80 -5.81 -3.64
CA PHE A 174 8.32 -6.07 -2.29
C PHE A 174 9.78 -6.55 -2.28
N GLU A 175 10.31 -7.03 -3.41
CA GLU A 175 11.69 -7.51 -3.52
C GLU A 175 12.47 -6.76 -4.61
N LYS A 176 13.66 -6.28 -4.27
CA LYS A 176 14.52 -5.53 -5.20
C LYS A 176 14.87 -6.33 -6.44
N ALA A 177 15.09 -7.64 -6.30
CA ALA A 177 15.47 -8.52 -7.40
C ALA A 177 14.42 -8.52 -8.53
N ALA A 178 13.13 -8.52 -8.19
CA ALA A 178 12.05 -8.47 -9.19
C ALA A 178 12.00 -7.12 -9.91
N ALA A 179 12.16 -6.01 -9.18
CA ALA A 179 12.26 -4.67 -9.77
C ALA A 179 13.46 -4.55 -10.71
N LEU A 180 14.63 -5.08 -10.32
CA LEU A 180 15.82 -5.13 -11.16
C LEU A 180 15.60 -5.95 -12.43
N GLN A 181 14.96 -7.12 -12.32
CA GLN A 181 14.65 -7.94 -13.49
C GLN A 181 13.80 -7.18 -14.51
N MET A 182 12.76 -6.48 -14.05
CA MET A 182 11.92 -5.65 -14.91
C MET A 182 12.72 -4.50 -15.54
N ALA A 183 13.54 -3.81 -14.75
CA ALA A 183 14.39 -2.72 -15.23
C ALA A 183 15.37 -3.20 -16.32
N GLU A 184 16.02 -4.34 -16.13
CA GLU A 184 16.95 -4.91 -17.12
C GLU A 184 16.26 -5.38 -18.40
N GLN A 185 15.06 -5.95 -18.29
CA GLN A 185 14.24 -6.29 -19.46
C GLN A 185 13.86 -5.03 -20.25
N TYR A 186 13.46 -3.96 -19.55
CA TYR A 186 13.12 -2.69 -20.17
C TYR A 186 14.34 -2.07 -20.88
N LYS A 187 15.53 -2.07 -20.26
CA LYS A 187 16.77 -1.58 -20.89
C LYS A 187 17.09 -2.30 -22.19
N LYS A 188 16.93 -3.63 -22.22
CA LYS A 188 17.16 -4.45 -23.43
C LYS A 188 16.17 -4.13 -24.54
N ALA A 189 14.90 -3.92 -24.19
CA ALA A 189 13.85 -3.58 -25.14
C ALA A 189 13.93 -2.12 -25.63
N ASN A 190 14.46 -1.21 -24.81
CA ASN A 190 14.52 0.22 -25.09
C ASN A 190 15.96 0.78 -24.91
N PRO A 191 16.91 0.45 -25.80
CA PRO A 191 18.31 0.85 -25.64
C PRO A 191 18.52 2.37 -25.54
N ALA A 192 17.69 3.16 -26.23
CA ALA A 192 17.77 4.62 -26.21
C ALA A 192 17.48 5.23 -24.83
N GLU A 193 16.69 4.55 -23.99
CA GLU A 193 16.33 5.00 -22.65
C GLU A 193 17.10 4.28 -21.55
N ALA A 194 17.94 3.29 -21.88
CA ALA A 194 18.57 2.40 -20.92
C ALA A 194 19.38 3.13 -19.83
N ALA A 195 20.03 4.24 -20.18
CA ALA A 195 20.81 5.07 -19.25
C ALA A 195 19.96 5.88 -18.27
N THR A 196 18.66 6.07 -18.55
CA THR A 196 17.73 6.81 -17.68
C THR A 196 17.03 5.92 -16.66
N VAL A 197 17.15 4.60 -16.81
CA VAL A 197 16.45 3.63 -15.97
C VAL A 197 17.00 3.67 -14.55
N LYS A 198 16.10 3.86 -13.58
CA LYS A 198 16.41 3.81 -12.15
C LYS A 198 15.30 3.09 -11.39
N ILE A 199 15.57 2.77 -10.14
CA ILE A 199 14.58 2.19 -9.21
C ILE A 199 14.43 3.17 -8.05
N ASP A 200 13.21 3.62 -7.77
CA ASP A 200 12.88 4.39 -6.57
C ASP A 200 12.47 3.44 -5.43
N VAL A 201 12.57 3.92 -4.19
CA VAL A 201 12.12 3.19 -2.99
C VAL A 201 11.00 3.99 -2.33
N ILE A 202 9.85 3.36 -2.12
CA ILE A 202 8.66 3.99 -1.54
C ILE A 202 8.15 3.11 -0.39
N PRO A 203 7.93 3.64 0.82
CA PRO A 203 7.33 2.86 1.90
C PRO A 203 5.90 2.42 1.58
N LEU A 204 5.53 1.17 1.86
CA LEU A 204 4.17 0.64 1.71
C LEU A 204 3.15 1.51 2.45
N GLU A 205 3.49 1.93 3.66
CA GLU A 205 2.67 2.75 4.53
C GLU A 205 2.32 4.09 3.86
N SER A 206 3.29 4.70 3.18
CA SER A 206 3.09 5.91 2.39
C SER A 206 2.21 5.66 1.16
N VAL A 207 2.32 4.50 0.51
CA VAL A 207 1.42 4.12 -0.58
C VAL A 207 -0.01 3.98 -0.07
N ILE A 208 -0.24 3.26 1.03
CA ILE A 208 -1.57 3.09 1.63
C ILE A 208 -2.16 4.46 2.03
N ALA A 209 -1.38 5.31 2.68
CA ALA A 209 -1.81 6.66 3.03
C ALA A 209 -2.17 7.50 1.80
N THR A 210 -1.39 7.40 0.72
CA THR A 210 -1.67 8.10 -0.55
C THR A 210 -2.97 7.62 -1.19
N LEU A 211 -3.21 6.30 -1.20
CA LEU A 211 -4.47 5.72 -1.69
C LEU A 211 -5.68 6.24 -0.91
N GLN A 212 -5.54 6.51 0.40
CA GLN A 212 -6.60 7.04 1.26
C GLN A 212 -6.86 8.55 1.10
N GLN A 213 -5.90 9.31 0.58
CA GLN A 213 -5.93 10.77 0.63
C GLN A 213 -6.03 11.42 -0.75
N SER A 214 -5.76 10.67 -1.81
CA SER A 214 -5.70 11.17 -3.17
C SER A 214 -6.75 10.51 -4.07
N ASN A 215 -7.13 11.22 -5.12
CA ASN A 215 -8.10 10.81 -6.13
C ASN A 215 -7.48 10.67 -7.53
N ASP A 216 -6.14 10.65 -7.59
CA ASP A 216 -5.40 10.51 -8.84
C ASP A 216 -5.69 9.15 -9.49
N GLU A 217 -6.13 9.17 -10.75
CA GLU A 217 -6.46 7.98 -11.53
C GLU A 217 -5.25 7.04 -11.70
N ALA A 218 -4.02 7.57 -11.69
CA ALA A 218 -2.80 6.76 -11.78
C ALA A 218 -2.68 5.77 -10.62
N LEU A 219 -3.24 6.10 -9.45
CA LEU A 219 -3.25 5.22 -8.28
C LEU A 219 -4.07 3.94 -8.51
N THR A 220 -5.08 4.00 -9.39
CA THR A 220 -5.90 2.83 -9.76
C THR A 220 -5.12 1.79 -10.56
N LYS A 221 -3.98 2.19 -11.14
CA LYS A 221 -3.09 1.34 -11.93
C LYS A 221 -1.99 0.69 -11.08
N ILE A 222 -1.84 1.07 -9.81
CA ILE A 222 -0.84 0.46 -8.93
C ILE A 222 -1.14 -1.03 -8.76
N LEU A 223 -0.11 -1.84 -8.95
CA LEU A 223 -0.12 -3.27 -8.67
C LEU A 223 0.97 -3.58 -7.66
N LEU A 224 0.60 -4.00 -6.46
CA LEU A 224 1.57 -4.51 -5.49
C LEU A 224 2.01 -5.91 -5.93
N TYR A 225 3.30 -6.06 -6.23
CA TYR A 225 3.89 -7.31 -6.71
C TYR A 225 4.55 -8.06 -5.55
N PRO A 226 3.96 -9.20 -5.11
CA PRO A 226 4.40 -9.92 -3.92
C PRO A 226 5.82 -10.49 -4.05
N SER A 227 6.42 -10.85 -2.91
CA SER A 227 7.69 -11.57 -2.85
C SER A 227 7.61 -12.95 -3.50
N GLN A 228 8.75 -13.50 -3.91
CA GLN A 228 8.79 -14.85 -4.49
C GLN A 228 8.22 -15.91 -3.52
N GLU A 229 8.59 -15.82 -2.23
CA GLU A 229 8.03 -16.66 -1.16
C GLU A 229 6.49 -16.63 -1.15
N THR A 230 5.93 -15.42 -1.26
CA THR A 230 4.48 -15.23 -1.24
C THR A 230 3.81 -15.78 -2.50
N ILE A 231 4.44 -15.62 -3.67
CA ILE A 231 3.95 -16.21 -4.91
C ILE A 231 3.90 -17.74 -4.80
N ASP A 232 4.93 -18.35 -4.23
CA ASP A 232 5.00 -19.80 -4.04
C ASP A 232 3.94 -20.28 -3.03
N PHE A 233 3.69 -19.52 -1.97
CA PHE A 233 2.59 -19.77 -1.03
C PHE A 233 1.21 -19.71 -1.71
N ILE A 234 0.94 -18.68 -2.51
CA ILE A 234 -0.32 -18.55 -3.26
C ILE A 234 -0.50 -19.75 -4.20
N ARG A 235 0.55 -20.15 -4.92
CA ARG A 235 0.51 -21.29 -5.85
C ARG A 235 0.21 -22.60 -5.14
N ALA A 236 0.87 -22.85 -4.01
CA ALA A 236 0.66 -24.07 -3.22
C ALA A 236 -0.79 -24.19 -2.73
N ASN A 237 -1.38 -23.10 -2.23
CA ASN A 237 -2.75 -23.11 -1.73
C ASN A 237 -3.80 -23.15 -2.85
N SER A 238 -3.51 -22.57 -4.01
CA SER A 238 -4.40 -22.64 -5.18
C SER A 238 -4.52 -24.08 -5.69
N ASN A 239 -3.43 -24.86 -5.64
CA ASN A 239 -3.43 -26.26 -6.04
C ASN A 239 -4.14 -27.19 -5.04
N GLN A 240 -4.22 -26.81 -3.76
CA GLN A 240 -4.96 -27.57 -2.74
C GLN A 240 -6.48 -27.43 -2.85
N ASN A 241 -6.96 -26.32 -3.43
CA ASN A 241 -8.38 -26.05 -3.64
C ASN A 241 -8.88 -26.41 -5.05
N ALA A 242 -8.06 -27.09 -5.87
CA ALA A 242 -8.50 -27.61 -7.16
C ALA A 242 -9.47 -28.79 -6.91
N PRO A 243 -10.69 -28.79 -7.49
CA PRO A 243 -11.59 -29.92 -7.38
C PRO A 243 -10.89 -31.16 -7.96
N ASN A 244 -10.84 -32.21 -7.15
CA ASN A 244 -10.28 -33.52 -7.48
C ASN A 244 -11.02 -34.08 -8.71
N GLN A 245 -10.54 -33.79 -9.92
CA GLN A 245 -11.03 -34.45 -11.12
C GLN A 245 -10.49 -35.87 -11.09
N ALA A 246 -11.37 -36.82 -10.75
CA ALA A 246 -11.08 -38.24 -10.83
C ALA A 246 -10.58 -38.58 -12.24
N PRO A 247 -9.53 -39.40 -12.38
CA PRO A 247 -9.02 -39.78 -13.69
C PRO A 247 -10.10 -40.54 -14.45
N ALA A 248 -10.45 -40.04 -15.64
CA ALA A 248 -11.29 -40.77 -16.58
C ALA A 248 -10.60 -42.11 -16.88
N LYS A 249 -11.25 -43.22 -16.52
CA LYS A 249 -10.80 -44.55 -16.89
C LYS A 249 -10.94 -44.72 -18.41
N PRO A 250 -9.98 -45.42 -19.05
CA PRO A 250 -10.03 -45.75 -20.48
C PRO A 250 -11.19 -46.70 -20.81
#